data_AF-A0A5N7C929-F1
#
_entry.id   AF-A0A5N7C929-F1
#
_cell.length_a   1.000
_cell.length_b   1.000
_cell.length_c   1.000
_cell.angle_alpha   90.00
_cell.angle_beta   90.00
_cell.angle_gamma   90.00
#
_symmetry.space_group_name_H-M   'P 1'
#
loop_
_entity.id
_entity.type
_entity.pdbx_description
1 polymer ?
#
loop_
_entity_poly.entity_id
_entity_poly.type
_entity_poly.pdbx_seq_one_letter_code
_entity_poly.pdbx_strand_id
1 'polypeptide(L)'
;MISNKCRKVDLDFYLHRVFRKKSFRPLQREVIAAAVEGHDIFLQASTSFGKSLCFQLPAVISHGVTVVVCPLLALMTDQVNALQALGVAVATINSTTSLLERREIIQDLLSGHPRTRLLYVTPELCQTEMFRRNLQIMHSQGELNRIAIDEAHCISVWGHDFRPAYKELSWFKRSLNNPPVPISALTATATPRVRKDILTLLGLDPCKLKIFNTPSARPNIHYEIRYQGFIDDDEHLEMPQILDFVSWLKSIHSRREARLAGDATANLPPMTGIVYVTLRTASENLARRLSSCWDGKIRAVAYHAGLSSQDRIRIQSQWTSPQSLAKAGSQNPAFHIIVATNAFGMGIDNPHVRFVVHWNPPRSFEGFVQESGRAGRDGRAAASIVYYGTLERDRILNLIYRDIESAISRLNKKVANGNPKYHPDTNLQNQYARLRSYQKVVWYCESTSRCRHEMIKDLFGDLELERMGSQAPSSAMNTTGSSASPCDFACDFCKEGPKSLALRKAKMMLEDELWSDGGKDYMLGMEARYPHAFIDPD
;
A
#
# COMPACT_ATOMS: atom_id res chain seq x y z
N MET A 1 -38.87 2.92 28.49
CA MET A 1 -37.58 2.35 28.92
C MET A 1 -37.66 0.83 28.84
N ILE A 2 -37.36 0.27 27.67
CA ILE A 2 -37.10 -1.17 27.52
C ILE A 2 -35.58 -1.27 27.45
N SER A 3 -34.99 -1.81 28.51
CA SER A 3 -33.56 -2.11 28.57
C SER A 3 -33.24 -3.15 27.50
N ASN A 4 -32.76 -2.69 26.34
CA ASN A 4 -32.16 -3.54 25.33
C ASN A 4 -30.88 -4.12 25.93
N LYS A 5 -31.01 -5.28 26.59
CA LYS A 5 -29.89 -6.21 26.78
C LYS A 5 -29.33 -6.48 25.39
N CYS A 6 -28.29 -5.76 25.01
CA CYS A 6 -27.57 -5.94 23.76
C CYS A 6 -27.15 -7.40 23.71
N ARG A 7 -27.79 -8.20 22.84
CA ARG A 7 -27.36 -9.58 22.57
C ARG A 7 -25.91 -9.46 22.13
N LYS A 8 -24.97 -9.90 22.97
CA LYS A 8 -23.55 -9.94 22.60
C LYS A 8 -23.45 -10.76 21.31
N VAL A 9 -23.14 -10.09 20.21
CA VAL A 9 -22.98 -10.74 18.91
C VAL A 9 -21.76 -11.66 19.00
N ASP A 10 -21.94 -12.93 18.64
CA ASP A 10 -20.84 -13.88 18.55
C ASP A 10 -20.07 -13.63 17.24
N LEU A 11 -18.99 -12.84 17.32
CA LEU A 11 -18.15 -12.53 16.17
C LEU A 11 -17.46 -13.77 15.58
N ASP A 12 -17.13 -14.75 16.41
CA ASP A 12 -16.44 -15.98 15.97
C ASP A 12 -17.38 -16.84 15.12
N PHE A 13 -18.66 -16.92 15.50
CA PHE A 13 -19.67 -17.61 14.69
C PHE A 13 -19.69 -17.11 13.25
N TYR A 14 -19.78 -15.78 13.03
CA TYR A 14 -19.81 -15.21 11.67
C TYR A 14 -18.47 -15.37 10.95
N LEU A 15 -17.35 -15.24 11.66
CA LEU A 15 -16.01 -15.44 11.10
C LEU A 15 -15.84 -16.86 10.54
N HIS A 16 -16.24 -17.87 11.31
CA HIS A 16 -16.16 -19.27 10.92
C HIS A 16 -17.20 -19.61 9.84
N ARG A 17 -18.46 -19.22 10.05
CA ARG A 17 -19.59 -19.64 9.21
C ARG A 17 -19.57 -18.99 7.84
N VAL A 18 -19.31 -17.69 7.77
CA VAL A 18 -19.39 -16.91 6.52
C VAL A 18 -18.00 -16.80 5.87
N PHE A 19 -17.00 -16.34 6.63
CA PHE A 19 -15.68 -16.05 6.07
C PHE A 19 -14.73 -17.25 6.05
N ARG A 20 -15.13 -18.39 6.64
CA ARG A 20 -14.34 -19.65 6.69
C ARG A 20 -12.92 -19.45 7.26
N LYS A 21 -12.76 -18.51 8.19
CA LYS A 21 -11.47 -18.22 8.86
C LYS A 21 -11.44 -18.86 10.24
N LYS A 22 -10.27 -19.32 10.67
CA LYS A 22 -10.08 -20.01 11.96
C LYS A 22 -9.90 -19.06 13.16
N SER A 23 -9.45 -17.84 12.95
CA SER A 23 -9.25 -16.87 14.01
C SER A 23 -9.07 -15.47 13.44
N PHE A 24 -9.33 -14.46 14.27
CA PHE A 24 -8.95 -13.08 13.98
C PHE A 24 -7.43 -12.90 14.07
N ARG A 25 -6.88 -11.98 13.28
CA ARG A 25 -5.52 -11.45 13.52
C ARG A 25 -5.56 -10.51 14.74
N PRO A 26 -4.41 -10.26 15.41
CA PRO A 26 -4.36 -9.30 16.51
C PRO A 26 -5.01 -7.96 16.14
N LEU A 27 -5.73 -7.34 17.08
CA LEU A 27 -6.47 -6.08 16.92
C LEU A 27 -7.71 -6.13 16.00
N GLN A 28 -7.86 -7.11 15.11
CA GLN A 28 -9.00 -7.16 14.19
C GLN A 28 -10.33 -7.29 14.93
N ARG A 29 -10.38 -8.10 16.00
CA ARG A 29 -11.61 -8.34 16.77
C ARG A 29 -12.10 -7.04 17.41
N GLU A 30 -11.19 -6.27 17.99
CA GLU A 30 -11.45 -5.02 18.68
C GLU A 30 -11.98 -3.95 17.72
N VAL A 31 -11.38 -3.85 16.53
CA VAL A 31 -11.86 -2.96 15.46
C VAL A 31 -13.28 -3.33 15.03
N ILE A 32 -13.52 -4.63 14.79
CA ILE A 32 -14.83 -5.14 14.36
C ILE A 32 -15.88 -4.93 15.46
N ALA A 33 -15.55 -5.19 16.72
CA ALA A 33 -16.46 -4.99 17.84
C ALA A 33 -16.89 -3.51 17.93
N ALA A 34 -15.94 -2.58 17.86
CA ALA A 34 -16.24 -1.15 17.82
C ALA A 34 -17.11 -0.77 16.62
N ALA A 35 -16.92 -1.43 15.47
CA ALA A 35 -17.73 -1.19 14.28
C ALA A 35 -19.17 -1.70 14.46
N VAL A 36 -19.36 -2.85 15.08
CA VAL A 36 -20.70 -3.40 15.38
C VAL A 36 -21.42 -2.56 16.43
N GLU A 37 -20.69 -1.97 17.38
CA GLU A 37 -21.21 -1.05 18.40
C GLU A 37 -21.61 0.33 17.85
N GLY A 38 -21.34 0.61 16.57
CA GLY A 38 -21.73 1.86 15.91
C GLY A 38 -20.75 3.01 16.07
N HIS A 39 -19.49 2.75 16.45
CA HIS A 39 -18.47 3.79 16.51
C HIS A 39 -17.97 4.24 15.13
N ASP A 40 -17.58 5.51 15.02
CA ASP A 40 -16.66 5.97 13.97
C ASP A 40 -15.29 5.34 14.21
N ILE A 41 -14.61 4.94 13.14
CA ILE A 41 -13.33 4.24 13.22
C ILE A 41 -12.31 4.90 12.30
N PHE A 42 -11.10 5.12 12.83
CA PHE A 42 -9.91 5.31 12.02
C PHE A 42 -8.97 4.13 12.24
N LEU A 43 -8.66 3.40 11.16
CA LEU A 43 -7.73 2.27 11.18
C LEU A 43 -6.53 2.55 10.26
N GLN A 44 -5.36 2.74 10.86
CA GLN A 44 -4.08 2.76 10.15
C GLN A 44 -3.35 1.43 10.37
N ALA A 45 -3.46 0.51 9.43
CA ALA A 45 -2.87 -0.83 9.60
C ALA A 45 -2.16 -1.32 8.34
N SER A 46 -0.99 -1.94 8.55
CA SER A 46 -0.08 -2.37 7.49
C SER A 46 -0.77 -3.18 6.38
N THR A 47 -0.17 -3.20 5.18
CA THR A 47 -0.60 -4.14 4.14
C THR A 47 -0.49 -5.55 4.72
N SER A 48 -1.52 -6.38 4.49
CA SER A 48 -1.75 -7.67 5.18
C SER A 48 -2.39 -7.66 6.56
N PHE A 49 -2.76 -6.52 7.14
CA PHE A 49 -3.59 -6.56 8.36
C PHE A 49 -4.93 -7.28 8.12
N GLY A 50 -5.46 -7.26 6.89
CA GLY A 50 -6.80 -7.76 6.59
C GLY A 50 -7.89 -6.71 6.85
N LYS A 51 -7.60 -5.44 6.51
CA LYS A 51 -8.47 -4.28 6.70
C LYS A 51 -9.89 -4.51 6.17
N SER A 52 -10.04 -5.19 5.04
CA SER A 52 -11.35 -5.46 4.42
C SER A 52 -12.31 -6.21 5.35
N LEU A 53 -11.81 -7.18 6.12
CA LEU A 53 -12.62 -7.91 7.08
C LEU A 53 -13.22 -6.99 8.16
N CYS A 54 -12.53 -5.89 8.49
CA CYS A 54 -12.93 -4.95 9.53
C CYS A 54 -14.18 -4.13 9.19
N PHE A 55 -14.57 -4.05 7.91
CA PHE A 55 -15.85 -3.50 7.49
C PHE A 55 -16.78 -4.53 6.85
N GLN A 56 -16.24 -5.61 6.28
CA GLN A 56 -17.05 -6.69 5.69
C GLN A 56 -17.81 -7.50 6.73
N LEU A 57 -17.16 -7.87 7.84
CA LEU A 57 -17.81 -8.70 8.86
C LEU A 57 -18.91 -7.93 9.61
N PRO A 58 -18.72 -6.66 10.01
CA PRO A 58 -19.81 -5.84 10.54
C PRO A 58 -20.99 -5.68 9.57
N ALA A 59 -20.73 -5.55 8.26
CA ALA A 59 -21.79 -5.42 7.26
C ALA A 59 -22.67 -6.68 7.12
N VAL A 60 -22.11 -7.86 7.40
CA VAL A 60 -22.84 -9.13 7.38
C VAL A 60 -23.62 -9.36 8.69
N ILE A 61 -23.10 -8.86 9.80
CA ILE A 61 -23.73 -8.97 11.13
C ILE A 61 -24.93 -8.04 11.26
N SER A 62 -24.75 -6.78 10.87
CA SER A 62 -25.74 -5.73 11.07
C SER A 62 -26.83 -5.78 10.00
N HIS A 63 -28.01 -5.29 10.35
CA HIS A 63 -29.07 -5.03 9.38
C HIS A 63 -28.71 -3.83 8.50
N GLY A 64 -29.31 -3.74 7.31
CA GLY A 64 -29.07 -2.67 6.34
C GLY A 64 -27.86 -2.91 5.42
N VAL A 65 -27.45 -1.83 4.76
CA VAL A 65 -26.41 -1.80 3.74
C VAL A 65 -25.19 -1.03 4.25
N THR A 66 -24.01 -1.59 4.05
CA THR A 66 -22.74 -0.87 4.21
C THR A 66 -22.23 -0.43 2.85
N VAL A 67 -22.04 0.88 2.69
CA VAL A 67 -21.46 1.47 1.46
C VAL A 67 -19.95 1.52 1.61
N VAL A 68 -19.23 0.90 0.69
CA VAL A 68 -17.76 0.86 0.67
C VAL A 68 -17.26 1.74 -0.47
N VAL A 69 -16.62 2.85 -0.13
CA VAL A 69 -15.96 3.74 -1.09
C VAL A 69 -14.54 3.24 -1.33
N CYS A 70 -14.22 2.90 -2.58
CA CYS A 70 -12.93 2.37 -2.98
C CYS A 70 -12.45 3.08 -4.25
N PRO A 71 -11.16 3.47 -4.36
CA PRO A 71 -10.71 4.24 -5.51
C PRO A 71 -10.59 3.36 -6.77
N LEU A 72 -10.34 2.06 -6.62
CA LEU A 72 -9.82 1.24 -7.71
C LEU A 72 -10.79 0.15 -8.13
N LEU A 73 -11.13 0.12 -9.42
CA LEU A 73 -12.04 -0.85 -10.02
C LEU A 73 -11.55 -2.30 -9.84
N ALA A 74 -10.25 -2.54 -10.02
CA ALA A 74 -9.67 -3.87 -9.86
C ALA A 74 -9.84 -4.39 -8.42
N LEU A 75 -9.55 -3.55 -7.42
CA LEU A 75 -9.73 -3.91 -6.02
C LEU A 75 -11.19 -4.20 -5.68
N MET A 76 -12.13 -3.39 -6.18
CA MET A 76 -13.56 -3.67 -6.01
C MET A 76 -13.95 -5.01 -6.62
N THR A 77 -13.50 -5.29 -7.84
CA THR A 77 -13.81 -6.54 -8.55
C THR A 77 -13.33 -7.75 -7.75
N ASP A 78 -12.09 -7.72 -7.25
CA ASP A 78 -11.52 -8.80 -6.45
C ASP A 78 -12.30 -9.03 -5.15
N GLN A 79 -12.67 -7.95 -4.44
CA GLN A 79 -13.42 -8.03 -3.18
C GLN A 79 -14.86 -8.54 -3.40
N VAL A 80 -15.53 -8.05 -4.44
CA VAL A 80 -16.90 -8.47 -4.80
C VAL A 80 -16.92 -9.95 -5.17
N ASN A 81 -16.01 -10.39 -6.05
CA ASN A 81 -15.92 -11.80 -6.45
C ASN A 81 -15.65 -12.72 -5.25
N ALA A 82 -14.75 -12.32 -4.34
CA ALA A 82 -14.44 -13.09 -3.15
C ALA A 82 -15.66 -13.21 -2.20
N LEU A 83 -16.41 -12.12 -2.00
CA LEU A 83 -17.62 -12.10 -1.17
C LEU A 83 -18.77 -12.90 -1.80
N GLN A 84 -18.97 -12.79 -3.11
CA GLN A 84 -19.97 -13.59 -3.85
C GLN A 84 -19.66 -15.08 -3.76
N ALA A 85 -18.39 -15.47 -3.86
CA ALA A 85 -17.97 -16.86 -3.68
C ALA A 85 -18.23 -17.40 -2.25
N LEU A 86 -18.33 -16.51 -1.26
CA LEU A 86 -18.72 -16.84 0.11
C LEU A 86 -20.25 -16.80 0.32
N GLY A 87 -21.04 -16.47 -0.71
CA GLY A 87 -22.49 -16.34 -0.65
C GLY A 87 -22.98 -15.05 0.02
N VAL A 88 -22.12 -14.04 0.14
CA VAL A 88 -22.52 -12.73 0.70
C VAL A 88 -23.23 -11.91 -0.38
N ALA A 89 -24.38 -11.32 -0.04
CA ALA A 89 -25.10 -10.40 -0.91
C ALA A 89 -24.33 -9.08 -1.04
N VAL A 90 -23.53 -8.97 -2.10
CA VAL A 90 -22.69 -7.80 -2.40
C VAL A 90 -22.97 -7.34 -3.83
N ALA A 91 -22.95 -6.03 -4.03
CA ALA A 91 -23.09 -5.39 -5.33
C ALA A 91 -22.01 -4.32 -5.54
N THR A 92 -21.80 -3.92 -6.79
CA THR A 92 -20.90 -2.82 -7.15
C THR A 92 -21.54 -1.91 -8.19
N ILE A 93 -21.44 -0.60 -8.00
CA ILE A 93 -21.82 0.39 -9.03
C ILE A 93 -20.58 1.18 -9.42
N ASN A 94 -20.15 1.01 -10.66
CA ASN A 94 -19.01 1.72 -11.25
C ASN A 94 -19.20 1.92 -12.77
N SER A 95 -18.15 2.33 -13.47
CA SER A 95 -18.18 2.60 -14.91
C SER A 95 -18.35 1.34 -15.79
N THR A 96 -18.08 0.15 -15.26
CA THR A 96 -18.23 -1.13 -15.99
C THR A 96 -19.55 -1.84 -15.69
N THR A 97 -20.32 -1.40 -14.69
CA THR A 97 -21.65 -1.94 -14.36
C THR A 97 -22.64 -1.65 -15.50
N SER A 98 -23.34 -2.69 -15.98
CA SER A 98 -24.34 -2.53 -17.05
C SER A 98 -25.53 -1.68 -16.59
N LEU A 99 -26.26 -1.07 -17.53
CA LEU A 99 -27.45 -0.27 -17.18
C LEU A 99 -28.56 -1.09 -16.54
N LEU A 100 -28.73 -2.35 -16.97
CA LEU A 100 -29.73 -3.27 -16.44
C LEU A 100 -29.39 -3.66 -15.00
N GLU A 101 -28.16 -4.13 -14.77
CA GLU A 101 -27.66 -4.48 -13.44
C GLU A 101 -27.72 -3.28 -12.48
N ARG A 102 -27.32 -2.08 -12.94
CA ARG A 102 -27.41 -0.86 -12.13
C ARG A 102 -28.85 -0.56 -11.71
N ARG A 103 -29.83 -0.76 -12.61
CA ARG A 103 -31.25 -0.55 -12.30
C ARG A 103 -31.74 -1.54 -11.25
N GLU A 104 -31.37 -2.81 -11.38
CA GLU A 104 -31.73 -3.87 -10.41
C GLU A 104 -31.13 -3.58 -9.03
N ILE A 105 -29.85 -3.20 -8.97
CA ILE A 105 -29.19 -2.82 -7.71
C ILE A 105 -29.92 -1.63 -7.08
N ILE A 106 -30.20 -0.57 -7.84
CA ILE A 106 -30.90 0.60 -7.30
C ILE A 106 -32.31 0.25 -6.81
N GLN A 107 -33.03 -0.61 -7.52
CA GLN A 107 -34.35 -1.06 -7.10
C GLN A 107 -34.31 -1.87 -5.78
N ASP A 108 -33.33 -2.76 -5.61
CA ASP A 108 -33.10 -3.47 -4.34
C ASP A 108 -32.78 -2.50 -3.21
N LEU A 109 -31.85 -1.56 -3.44
CA LEU A 109 -31.42 -0.56 -2.45
C LEU A 109 -32.57 0.33 -1.97
N LEU A 110 -33.51 0.69 -2.84
CA LEU A 110 -34.63 1.59 -2.54
C LEU A 110 -35.90 0.85 -2.08
N SER A 111 -35.88 -0.47 -2.00
CA SER A 111 -37.04 -1.31 -1.64
C SER A 111 -37.55 -1.13 -0.20
N GLY A 112 -36.74 -0.50 0.66
CA GLY A 112 -36.98 -0.43 2.11
C GLY A 112 -36.68 -1.72 2.87
N HIS A 113 -36.23 -2.78 2.17
CA HIS A 113 -35.76 -4.03 2.77
C HIS A 113 -34.69 -4.68 1.85
N PRO A 114 -33.57 -3.97 1.59
CA PRO A 114 -32.56 -4.39 0.64
C PRO A 114 -31.97 -5.74 1.01
N ARG A 115 -31.78 -6.60 0.01
CA ARG A 115 -31.05 -7.87 0.17
C ARG A 115 -29.55 -7.63 0.19
N THR A 116 -29.08 -6.61 -0.53
CA THR A 116 -27.67 -6.21 -0.57
C THR A 116 -27.18 -5.82 0.82
N ARG A 117 -26.07 -6.43 1.28
CA ARG A 117 -25.41 -6.08 2.55
C ARG A 117 -24.20 -5.17 2.36
N LEU A 118 -23.52 -5.30 1.22
CA LEU A 118 -22.39 -4.46 0.85
C LEU A 118 -22.56 -3.86 -0.54
N LEU A 119 -22.32 -2.56 -0.66
CA LEU A 119 -22.31 -1.85 -1.93
C LEU A 119 -20.95 -1.18 -2.14
N TYR A 120 -20.17 -1.68 -3.09
CA TYR A 120 -18.91 -1.05 -3.51
C TYR A 120 -19.16 0.06 -4.53
N VAL A 121 -18.58 1.23 -4.32
CA VAL A 121 -18.71 2.40 -5.19
C VAL A 121 -17.41 3.16 -5.34
N THR A 122 -17.29 3.89 -6.45
CA THR A 122 -16.18 4.84 -6.65
C THR A 122 -16.46 6.16 -5.92
N PRO A 123 -15.42 6.91 -5.52
CA PRO A 123 -15.60 8.24 -4.93
C PRO A 123 -16.21 9.25 -5.92
N GLU A 124 -16.05 9.06 -7.23
CA GLU A 124 -16.72 9.89 -8.25
C GLU A 124 -18.23 9.70 -8.24
N LEU A 125 -18.71 8.45 -8.10
CA LEU A 125 -20.14 8.18 -8.03
C LEU A 125 -20.77 8.86 -6.81
N CYS A 126 -20.03 8.92 -5.70
CA CYS A 126 -20.46 9.56 -4.44
C CYS A 126 -20.72 11.07 -4.56
N GLN A 127 -20.19 11.72 -5.60
CA GLN A 127 -20.43 13.14 -5.87
C GLN A 127 -21.71 13.39 -6.64
N THR A 128 -22.22 12.39 -7.35
CA THR A 128 -23.40 12.57 -8.21
C THR A 128 -24.66 12.82 -7.38
N GLU A 129 -25.48 13.79 -7.79
CA GLU A 129 -26.71 14.14 -7.08
C GLU A 129 -27.69 12.96 -7.00
N MET A 130 -27.80 12.19 -8.09
CA MET A 130 -28.67 11.01 -8.14
C MET A 130 -28.29 9.97 -7.08
N PHE A 131 -27.00 9.66 -6.95
CA PHE A 131 -26.54 8.69 -5.96
C PHE A 131 -26.73 9.22 -4.53
N ARG A 132 -26.44 10.51 -4.29
CA ARG A 132 -26.69 11.17 -3.00
C ARG A 132 -28.17 11.12 -2.62
N ARG A 133 -29.09 11.35 -3.56
CA ARG A 133 -30.54 11.22 -3.34
C ARG A 133 -30.92 9.79 -2.96
N ASN A 134 -30.38 8.79 -3.65
CA ASN A 134 -30.64 7.39 -3.32
C ASN A 134 -30.16 7.05 -1.90
N LEU A 135 -28.97 7.51 -1.50
CA LEU A 135 -28.47 7.32 -0.14
C LEU A 135 -29.32 8.01 0.92
N GLN A 136 -29.84 9.21 0.65
CA GLN A 136 -30.76 9.90 1.56
C GLN A 136 -32.07 9.14 1.75
N ILE A 137 -32.60 8.51 0.69
CA ILE A 137 -33.79 7.65 0.78
C ILE A 137 -33.49 6.41 1.62
N MET A 138 -32.37 5.71 1.36
CA MET A 138 -31.97 4.56 2.17
C MET A 138 -31.76 4.92 3.65
N HIS A 139 -31.19 6.10 3.90
CA HIS A 139 -30.96 6.61 5.24
C HIS A 139 -32.28 6.92 5.96
N SER A 140 -33.24 7.56 5.29
CA SER A 140 -34.56 7.83 5.88
C SER A 140 -35.38 6.56 6.12
N GLN A 141 -35.15 5.51 5.34
CA GLN A 141 -35.71 4.17 5.56
C GLN A 141 -35.05 3.41 6.72
N GLY A 142 -33.94 3.91 7.28
CA GLY A 142 -33.17 3.21 8.32
C GLY A 142 -32.33 2.04 7.80
N GLU A 143 -32.12 1.96 6.48
CA GLU A 143 -31.43 0.85 5.82
C GLU A 143 -29.94 1.14 5.55
N LEU A 144 -29.46 2.36 5.81
CA LEU A 144 -28.04 2.69 5.67
C LEU A 144 -27.30 2.50 7.00
N ASN A 145 -26.51 1.43 7.08
CA ASN A 145 -25.86 1.00 8.33
C ASN A 145 -24.52 1.70 8.60
N ARG A 146 -23.65 1.79 7.58
CA ARG A 146 -22.28 2.29 7.74
C ARG A 146 -21.70 2.76 6.41
N ILE A 147 -20.80 3.74 6.47
CA ILE A 147 -19.92 4.10 5.37
C ILE A 147 -18.49 3.62 5.68
N ALA A 148 -17.92 2.78 4.82
CA ALA A 148 -16.53 2.40 4.88
C ALA A 148 -15.76 3.12 3.77
N ILE A 149 -14.70 3.85 4.11
CA ILE A 149 -13.82 4.56 3.19
C ILE A 149 -12.49 3.82 3.18
N ASP A 150 -12.25 3.07 2.11
CA ASP A 150 -10.99 2.38 1.88
C ASP A 150 -9.97 3.33 1.24
N GLU A 151 -8.69 3.08 1.46
CA GLU A 151 -7.57 3.94 1.07
C GLU A 151 -7.81 5.42 1.42
N ALA A 152 -8.21 5.67 2.67
CA ALA A 152 -8.59 7.00 3.15
C ALA A 152 -7.49 8.08 2.96
N HIS A 153 -6.22 7.68 2.81
CA HIS A 153 -5.12 8.59 2.51
C HIS A 153 -5.30 9.38 1.20
N CYS A 154 -6.11 8.89 0.25
CA CYS A 154 -6.43 9.57 -1.01
C CYS A 154 -7.10 10.95 -0.82
N ILE A 155 -7.63 11.24 0.37
CA ILE A 155 -8.26 12.55 0.68
C ILE A 155 -7.25 13.70 0.80
N SER A 156 -6.02 13.38 1.21
CA SER A 156 -4.98 14.39 1.46
C SER A 156 -4.14 14.61 0.20
N VAL A 157 -3.86 15.88 -0.10
CA VAL A 157 -2.92 16.28 -1.17
C VAL A 157 -1.49 15.84 -0.84
N TRP A 158 -1.21 15.58 0.44
CA TRP A 158 0.07 15.09 0.95
C TRP A 158 0.14 13.56 0.98
N GLY A 159 -0.92 12.87 0.55
CA GLY A 159 -0.92 11.43 0.31
C GLY A 159 -0.28 11.09 -1.05
N HIS A 160 0.24 9.88 -1.18
CA HIS A 160 0.93 9.42 -2.40
C HIS A 160 -0.02 9.06 -3.56
N ASP A 161 -1.32 9.02 -3.33
CA ASP A 161 -2.36 8.76 -4.34
C ASP A 161 -3.57 9.70 -4.15
N PHE A 162 -3.30 11.02 -4.10
CA PHE A 162 -4.34 12.02 -3.91
C PHE A 162 -5.43 11.93 -4.99
N ARG A 163 -6.68 11.86 -4.56
CA ARG A 163 -7.84 11.82 -5.44
C ARG A 163 -8.85 12.90 -5.04
N PRO A 164 -9.05 13.95 -5.87
CA PRO A 164 -9.92 15.08 -5.53
C PRO A 164 -11.31 14.68 -5.06
N ALA A 165 -11.87 13.61 -5.65
CA ALA A 165 -13.17 13.05 -5.32
C ALA A 165 -13.35 12.69 -3.83
N TYR A 166 -12.27 12.37 -3.10
CA TYR A 166 -12.33 12.03 -1.68
C TYR A 166 -12.67 13.22 -0.79
N LYS A 167 -12.35 14.46 -1.20
CA LYS A 167 -12.65 15.67 -0.40
C LYS A 167 -14.14 15.89 -0.24
N GLU A 168 -14.94 15.43 -1.20
CA GLU A 168 -16.39 15.54 -1.20
C GLU A 168 -17.08 14.50 -0.31
N LEU A 169 -16.35 13.53 0.25
CA LEU A 169 -16.92 12.49 1.13
C LEU A 169 -17.31 13.05 2.51
N SER A 170 -16.84 14.25 2.86
CA SER A 170 -17.35 15.03 4.01
C SER A 170 -18.88 15.21 3.98
N TRP A 171 -19.49 15.11 2.79
CA TRP A 171 -20.93 15.11 2.60
C TRP A 171 -21.63 14.05 3.44
N PHE A 172 -21.08 12.82 3.58
CA PHE A 172 -21.73 11.76 4.35
C PHE A 172 -21.97 12.19 5.80
N LYS A 173 -20.96 12.74 6.47
CA LYS A 173 -21.09 13.14 7.86
C LYS A 173 -22.02 14.34 8.04
N ARG A 174 -22.02 15.27 7.09
CA ARG A 174 -22.87 16.47 7.12
C ARG A 174 -24.34 16.16 6.83
N SER A 175 -24.62 15.25 5.89
CA SER A 175 -25.97 15.01 5.38
C SER A 175 -26.65 13.76 5.95
N LEU A 176 -25.91 12.80 6.50
CA LEU A 176 -26.43 11.55 7.07
C LEU A 176 -26.28 11.53 8.59
N ASN A 177 -26.80 12.57 9.26
CA ASN A 177 -26.57 12.83 10.69
C ASN A 177 -27.79 12.56 11.60
N ASN A 178 -28.96 12.25 11.04
CA ASN A 178 -30.19 12.02 11.79
C ASN A 178 -30.98 10.78 11.31
N PRO A 179 -30.77 9.59 11.91
CA PRO A 179 -29.74 9.29 12.91
C PRO A 179 -28.32 9.30 12.30
N PRO A 180 -27.26 9.48 13.10
CA PRO A 180 -25.89 9.54 12.58
C PRO A 180 -25.45 8.19 12.01
N VAL A 181 -24.95 8.20 10.77
CA VAL A 181 -24.34 7.02 10.14
C VAL A 181 -22.85 6.96 10.51
N PRO A 182 -22.36 5.86 11.11
CA PRO A 182 -20.95 5.69 11.44
C PRO A 182 -20.06 5.58 10.19
N ILE A 183 -18.85 6.15 10.28
CA ILE A 183 -17.83 6.11 9.23
C ILE A 183 -16.62 5.30 9.71
N SER A 184 -16.17 4.35 8.90
CA SER A 184 -14.88 3.67 9.06
C SER A 184 -13.91 4.15 7.99
N ALA A 185 -12.85 4.86 8.37
CA ALA A 185 -11.77 5.27 7.48
C ALA A 185 -10.57 4.33 7.65
N LEU A 186 -10.15 3.66 6.57
CA LEU A 186 -9.09 2.66 6.61
C LEU A 186 -7.96 3.04 5.65
N THR A 187 -6.71 2.90 6.09
CA THR A 187 -5.53 3.10 5.24
C THR A 187 -4.36 2.22 5.69
N ALA A 188 -3.45 1.90 4.75
CA ALA A 188 -2.19 1.24 5.09
C ALA A 188 -1.14 2.22 5.61
N THR A 189 -1.04 3.37 4.95
CA THR A 189 0.02 4.35 5.13
C THR A 189 -0.64 5.72 5.33
N ALA A 190 -0.31 6.37 6.44
CA ALA A 190 -0.68 7.76 6.69
C ALA A 190 0.34 8.41 7.62
N THR A 191 1.00 9.45 7.12
CA THR A 191 1.85 10.33 7.94
C THR A 191 0.98 11.12 8.93
N PRO A 192 1.56 11.72 9.98
CA PRO A 192 0.82 12.56 10.94
C PRO A 192 -0.07 13.61 10.26
N ARG A 193 0.49 14.29 9.25
CA ARG A 193 -0.25 15.27 8.45
C ARG A 193 -1.43 14.66 7.70
N VAL A 194 -1.21 13.55 7.00
CA VAL A 194 -2.28 12.86 6.26
C VAL A 194 -3.37 12.34 7.20
N ARG A 195 -3.00 11.85 8.39
CA ARG A 195 -3.95 11.44 9.43
C ARG A 195 -4.84 12.60 9.86
N LYS A 196 -4.23 13.75 10.20
CA LYS A 196 -4.97 14.97 10.56
C LYS A 196 -5.93 15.38 9.44
N ASP A 197 -5.48 15.36 8.19
CA ASP A 197 -6.33 15.64 7.03
C ASP A 197 -7.50 14.67 6.91
N ILE A 198 -7.29 13.36 7.10
CA ILE A 198 -8.38 12.36 7.08
C ILE A 198 -9.44 12.69 8.13
N LEU A 199 -9.04 12.91 9.38
CA LEU A 199 -9.97 13.16 10.48
C LEU A 199 -10.76 14.44 10.27
N THR A 200 -10.06 15.52 9.92
CA THR A 200 -10.66 16.85 9.75
C THR A 200 -11.52 16.96 8.50
N LEU A 201 -11.03 16.52 7.34
CA LEU A 201 -11.76 16.64 6.08
C LEU A 201 -12.98 15.72 6.02
N LEU A 202 -12.94 14.54 6.65
CA LEU A 202 -14.13 13.68 6.77
C LEU A 202 -15.12 14.16 7.85
N GLY A 203 -14.71 15.09 8.71
CA GLY A 203 -15.53 15.59 9.81
C GLY A 203 -15.73 14.57 10.94
N LEU A 204 -14.74 13.71 11.19
CA LEU A 204 -14.81 12.72 12.26
C LEU A 204 -14.59 13.40 13.62
N ASP A 205 -15.50 13.18 14.56
CA ASP A 205 -15.43 13.76 15.91
C ASP A 205 -14.40 13.00 16.78
N PRO A 206 -13.27 13.63 17.16
CA PRO A 206 -12.23 12.96 17.95
C PRO A 206 -12.74 12.42 19.30
N CYS A 207 -13.80 13.00 19.87
CA CYS A 207 -14.37 12.57 21.15
C CYS A 207 -15.14 11.24 21.04
N LYS A 208 -15.59 10.88 19.85
CA LYS A 208 -16.41 9.67 19.59
C LYS A 208 -15.70 8.64 18.70
N LEU A 209 -14.58 9.03 18.09
CA LEU A 209 -13.77 8.22 17.20
C LEU A 209 -12.99 7.15 17.98
N LYS A 210 -12.99 5.92 17.45
CA LYS A 210 -12.06 4.87 17.89
C LYS A 210 -10.89 4.79 16.92
N ILE A 211 -9.69 4.99 17.44
CA ILE A 211 -8.44 4.95 16.67
C ILE A 211 -7.72 3.63 16.94
N PHE A 212 -7.39 2.93 15.87
CA PHE A 212 -6.65 1.68 15.89
C PHE A 212 -5.48 1.75 14.93
N ASN A 213 -4.34 1.19 15.35
CA ASN A 213 -3.14 1.19 14.53
C ASN A 213 -2.30 -0.08 14.73
N THR A 214 -1.52 -0.41 13.71
CA THR A 214 -0.42 -1.37 13.82
C THR A 214 0.90 -0.68 13.47
N PRO A 215 2.05 -1.16 13.97
CA PRO A 215 3.34 -0.63 13.58
C PRO A 215 3.52 -0.59 12.05
N SER A 216 4.08 0.51 11.55
CA SER A 216 4.34 0.71 10.13
C SER A 216 5.51 -0.15 9.65
N ALA A 217 6.53 -0.31 10.51
CA ALA A 217 7.67 -1.18 10.25
C ALA A 217 7.38 -2.63 10.65
N ARG A 218 7.68 -3.57 9.75
CA ARG A 218 7.43 -5.01 9.97
C ARG A 218 8.73 -5.73 10.35
N PRO A 219 8.85 -6.29 11.56
CA PRO A 219 10.11 -6.89 12.03
C PRO A 219 10.50 -8.16 11.23
N ASN A 220 9.54 -8.84 10.62
CA ASN A 220 9.80 -10.03 9.81
C ASN A 220 10.37 -9.74 8.41
N ILE A 221 10.51 -8.46 8.03
CA ILE A 221 11.05 -8.04 6.73
C ILE A 221 12.47 -7.51 6.93
N HIS A 222 13.43 -8.14 6.24
CA HIS A 222 14.80 -7.66 6.15
C HIS A 222 14.89 -6.51 5.13
N TYR A 223 15.17 -5.28 5.58
CA TYR A 223 15.34 -4.13 4.68
C TYR A 223 16.81 -3.92 4.30
N GLU A 224 17.10 -3.85 3.01
CA GLU A 224 18.47 -3.73 2.48
C GLU A 224 18.54 -2.74 1.31
N ILE A 225 19.54 -1.87 1.32
CA ILE A 225 19.88 -1.02 0.17
C ILE A 225 21.10 -1.62 -0.55
N ARG A 226 21.00 -1.76 -1.87
CA ARG A 226 22.10 -2.16 -2.76
C ARG A 226 22.49 -0.99 -3.64
N TYR A 227 23.67 -0.45 -3.39
CA TYR A 227 24.21 0.66 -4.15
C TYR A 227 24.75 0.16 -5.49
N GLN A 228 24.35 0.83 -6.57
CA GLN A 228 24.80 0.56 -7.93
C GLN A 228 25.94 1.51 -8.27
N GLY A 229 27.01 0.98 -8.88
CA GLY A 229 28.09 1.79 -9.44
C GLY A 229 27.68 2.52 -10.71
N PHE A 230 28.54 3.43 -11.19
CA PHE A 230 28.36 4.14 -12.44
C PHE A 230 28.86 3.25 -13.60
N ILE A 231 28.01 3.00 -14.59
CA ILE A 231 28.42 2.31 -15.83
C ILE A 231 28.00 3.21 -16.98
N ASP A 232 28.98 3.65 -17.76
CA ASP A 232 28.84 4.66 -18.83
C ASP A 232 28.01 4.15 -20.03
N ASP A 233 27.82 2.82 -20.13
CA ASP A 233 27.00 2.19 -21.17
C ASP A 233 25.58 1.89 -20.70
N ASP A 234 24.61 2.65 -21.22
CA ASP A 234 23.16 2.47 -21.01
C ASP A 234 22.67 1.06 -21.43
N GLU A 235 23.42 0.35 -22.29
CA GLU A 235 23.10 -1.01 -22.75
C GLU A 235 23.62 -2.13 -21.81
N HIS A 236 24.55 -1.80 -20.89
CA HIS A 236 25.23 -2.76 -20.02
C HIS A 236 24.99 -2.56 -18.50
N LEU A 237 24.38 -1.44 -18.07
CA LEU A 237 24.01 -1.16 -16.67
C LEU A 237 23.18 -2.27 -15.99
N GLU A 238 22.27 -2.92 -16.73
CA GLU A 238 21.38 -3.94 -16.15
C GLU A 238 22.10 -5.27 -15.85
N MET A 239 23.17 -5.61 -16.57
CA MET A 239 23.79 -6.93 -16.46
C MET A 239 24.44 -7.17 -15.08
N PRO A 240 25.23 -6.23 -14.51
CA PRO A 240 25.76 -6.40 -13.15
C PRO A 240 24.67 -6.50 -12.08
N GLN A 241 23.59 -5.72 -12.21
CA GLN A 241 22.44 -5.78 -11.30
C GLN A 241 21.72 -7.14 -11.37
N ILE A 242 21.51 -7.66 -12.60
CA ILE A 242 20.95 -9.00 -12.82
C ILE A 242 21.86 -10.07 -12.22
N LEU A 243 23.18 -9.98 -12.44
CA LEU A 243 24.14 -10.94 -11.89
C LEU A 243 24.15 -10.94 -10.36
N ASP A 244 24.13 -9.76 -9.73
CA ASP A 244 24.03 -9.62 -8.28
C ASP A 244 22.72 -10.24 -7.74
N PHE A 245 21.59 -9.92 -8.37
CA PHE A 245 20.29 -10.46 -7.97
C PHE A 245 20.24 -11.99 -8.13
N VAL A 246 20.69 -12.52 -9.26
CA VAL A 246 20.75 -13.97 -9.53
C VAL A 246 21.72 -14.67 -8.57
N SER A 247 22.86 -14.05 -8.24
CA SER A 247 23.80 -14.57 -7.24
C SER A 247 23.14 -14.68 -5.86
N TRP A 248 22.38 -13.65 -5.47
CA TRP A 248 21.61 -13.68 -4.23
C TRP A 248 20.53 -14.77 -4.22
N LEU A 249 19.80 -14.96 -5.33
CA LEU A 249 18.84 -16.06 -5.48
C LEU A 249 19.52 -17.44 -5.38
N LYS A 250 20.66 -17.63 -6.05
CA LYS A 250 21.48 -18.86 -5.97
C LYS A 250 21.89 -19.15 -4.53
N SER A 251 22.39 -18.14 -3.82
CA SER A 251 22.77 -18.24 -2.41
C SER A 251 21.60 -18.67 -1.50
N ILE A 252 20.39 -18.15 -1.75
CA ILE A 252 19.18 -18.59 -1.03
C ILE A 252 18.84 -20.03 -1.34
N HIS A 253 18.88 -20.43 -2.61
CA HIS A 253 18.53 -21.77 -3.04
C HIS A 253 19.49 -22.81 -2.44
N SER A 254 20.80 -22.59 -2.53
CA SER A 254 21.80 -23.50 -1.94
C SER A 254 21.61 -23.68 -0.43
N ARG A 255 21.27 -22.60 0.30
CA ARG A 255 20.94 -22.71 1.74
C ARG A 255 19.67 -23.53 2.00
N ARG A 256 18.70 -23.51 1.09
CA ARG A 256 17.47 -24.31 1.21
C ARG A 256 17.72 -25.78 0.92
N GLU A 257 18.51 -26.07 -0.13
CA GLU A 257 18.93 -27.43 -0.47
C GLU A 257 19.75 -28.05 0.67
N ALA A 258 20.73 -27.31 1.22
CA ALA A 258 21.54 -27.80 2.34
C ALA A 258 20.71 -28.14 3.58
N ARG A 259 19.61 -27.42 3.84
CA ARG A 259 18.68 -27.73 4.96
C ARG A 259 17.82 -28.95 4.71
N LEU A 260 17.64 -29.35 3.45
CA LEU A 260 16.87 -30.53 3.06
C LEU A 260 17.72 -31.76 2.78
N ALA A 261 19.05 -31.64 2.71
CA ALA A 261 19.95 -32.75 2.40
C ALA A 261 19.85 -33.96 3.36
N GLY A 262 19.03 -33.89 4.42
CA GLY A 262 18.64 -35.02 5.27
C GLY A 262 17.34 -35.76 4.88
N ASP A 263 16.59 -35.30 3.87
CA ASP A 263 15.35 -35.93 3.39
C ASP A 263 15.32 -35.99 1.86
N ALA A 264 15.73 -37.14 1.31
CA ALA A 264 15.84 -37.41 -0.12
C ALA A 264 14.48 -37.41 -0.87
N THR A 265 13.36 -37.31 -0.16
CA THR A 265 12.01 -37.32 -0.76
C THR A 265 11.37 -35.92 -0.85
N ALA A 266 11.98 -34.89 -0.25
CA ALA A 266 11.40 -33.57 -0.15
C ALA A 266 11.68 -32.70 -1.40
N ASN A 267 10.65 -32.43 -2.21
CA ASN A 267 10.73 -31.46 -3.31
C ASN A 267 10.56 -30.02 -2.77
N LEU A 268 11.50 -29.12 -3.08
CA LEU A 268 11.42 -27.71 -2.66
C LEU A 268 10.31 -26.99 -3.42
N PRO A 269 9.31 -26.41 -2.73
CA PRO A 269 8.35 -25.56 -3.41
C PRO A 269 9.05 -24.30 -3.96
N PRO A 270 8.58 -23.74 -5.09
CA PRO A 270 9.12 -22.48 -5.62
C PRO A 270 8.98 -21.36 -4.58
N MET A 271 10.00 -20.51 -4.47
CA MET A 271 9.87 -19.24 -3.73
C MET A 271 9.22 -18.19 -4.62
N THR A 272 8.23 -17.48 -4.09
CA THR A 272 7.60 -16.36 -4.80
C THR A 272 8.24 -15.04 -4.42
N GLY A 273 8.35 -14.15 -5.40
CA GLY A 273 8.84 -12.80 -5.19
C GLY A 273 8.27 -11.80 -6.19
N ILE A 274 8.44 -10.52 -5.87
CA ILE A 274 8.00 -9.39 -6.68
C ILE A 274 9.21 -8.50 -6.96
N VAL A 275 9.36 -8.05 -8.20
CA VAL A 275 10.36 -7.06 -8.61
C VAL A 275 9.61 -5.87 -9.20
N TYR A 276 9.68 -4.72 -8.53
CA TYR A 276 9.10 -3.47 -8.99
C TYR A 276 10.06 -2.72 -9.91
N VAL A 277 9.54 -2.33 -11.08
CA VAL A 277 10.22 -1.50 -12.08
C VAL A 277 9.36 -0.28 -12.42
N THR A 278 9.97 0.73 -13.03
CA THR A 278 9.28 1.97 -13.36
C THR A 278 8.49 1.90 -14.67
N LEU A 279 9.04 1.25 -15.70
CA LEU A 279 8.50 1.22 -17.06
C LEU A 279 7.92 -0.15 -17.44
N ARG A 280 6.93 -0.16 -18.34
CA ARG A 280 6.31 -1.39 -18.86
C ARG A 280 7.31 -2.23 -19.66
N THR A 281 8.06 -1.57 -20.54
CA THR A 281 9.12 -2.20 -21.35
C THR A 281 10.21 -2.81 -20.47
N ALA A 282 10.62 -2.11 -19.40
CA ALA A 282 11.56 -2.65 -18.41
C ALA A 282 11.01 -3.92 -17.73
N SER A 283 9.70 -3.98 -17.45
CA SER A 283 9.10 -5.17 -16.83
C SER A 283 9.18 -6.40 -17.74
N GLU A 284 8.92 -6.22 -19.04
CA GLU A 284 8.99 -7.27 -20.05
C GLU A 284 10.44 -7.72 -20.30
N ASN A 285 11.35 -6.76 -20.43
CA ASN A 285 12.77 -7.05 -20.68
C ASN A 285 13.43 -7.76 -19.51
N LEU A 286 13.22 -7.28 -18.28
CA LEU A 286 13.80 -7.89 -17.08
C LEU A 286 13.20 -9.28 -16.82
N ALA A 287 11.89 -9.48 -17.02
CA ALA A 287 11.28 -10.80 -16.90
C ALA A 287 11.88 -11.81 -17.88
N ARG A 288 12.13 -11.39 -19.13
CA ARG A 288 12.77 -12.21 -20.16
C ARG A 288 14.21 -12.58 -19.77
N ARG A 289 15.02 -11.59 -19.37
CA ARG A 289 16.42 -11.79 -18.96
C ARG A 289 16.52 -12.70 -17.74
N LEU A 290 15.75 -12.44 -16.68
CA LEU A 290 15.77 -13.27 -15.47
C LEU A 290 15.41 -14.73 -15.75
N SER A 291 14.46 -14.98 -16.66
CA SER A 291 14.05 -16.33 -17.03
C SER A 291 15.13 -17.09 -17.83
N SER A 292 16.04 -16.40 -18.52
CA SER A 292 17.13 -17.02 -19.28
C SER A 292 18.43 -17.20 -18.49
N CYS A 293 18.62 -16.50 -17.37
CA CYS A 293 19.91 -16.48 -16.66
C CYS A 293 20.29 -17.76 -15.89
N TRP A 294 19.34 -18.65 -15.56
CA TRP A 294 19.61 -19.77 -14.68
C TRP A 294 18.80 -21.03 -15.03
N ASP A 295 18.96 -21.49 -16.28
CA ASP A 295 18.55 -22.82 -16.75
C ASP A 295 17.18 -23.30 -16.22
N GLY A 296 16.14 -22.49 -16.43
CA GLY A 296 14.76 -22.81 -16.02
C GLY A 296 14.47 -22.74 -14.51
N LYS A 297 15.45 -22.46 -13.64
CA LYS A 297 15.25 -22.31 -12.18
C LYS A 297 14.53 -21.02 -11.81
N ILE A 298 14.54 -20.01 -12.68
CA ILE A 298 13.79 -18.76 -12.50
C ILE A 298 12.66 -18.70 -13.53
N ARG A 299 11.42 -18.60 -13.04
CA ARG A 299 10.27 -18.24 -13.86
C ARG A 299 9.88 -16.81 -13.53
N ALA A 300 10.25 -15.85 -14.38
CA ALA A 300 9.87 -14.45 -14.22
C ALA A 300 8.82 -14.05 -15.27
N VAL A 301 7.76 -13.38 -14.82
CA VAL A 301 6.65 -12.95 -15.70
C VAL A 301 6.38 -11.46 -15.50
N ALA A 302 6.23 -10.74 -16.61
CA ALA A 302 5.91 -9.32 -16.58
C ALA A 302 4.45 -9.07 -16.19
N TYR A 303 4.19 -8.00 -15.42
CA TYR A 303 2.85 -7.56 -15.07
C TYR A 303 2.75 -6.03 -15.09
N HIS A 304 1.90 -5.50 -15.96
CA HIS A 304 1.66 -4.06 -16.06
C HIS A 304 0.26 -3.77 -16.60
N ALA A 305 -0.15 -2.51 -16.53
CA ALA A 305 -1.47 -2.04 -17.00
C ALA A 305 -1.70 -2.16 -18.52
N GLY A 306 -0.66 -2.48 -19.29
CA GLY A 306 -0.78 -2.71 -20.74
C GLY A 306 -1.26 -4.13 -21.10
N LEU A 307 -1.24 -5.07 -20.14
CA LEU A 307 -1.73 -6.43 -20.36
C LEU A 307 -3.25 -6.49 -20.42
N SER A 308 -3.77 -7.45 -21.18
CA SER A 308 -5.21 -7.73 -21.23
C SER A 308 -5.72 -8.10 -19.83
N SER A 309 -7.01 -7.83 -19.54
CA SER A 309 -7.60 -8.25 -18.26
C SER A 309 -7.56 -9.76 -18.07
N GLN A 310 -7.71 -10.54 -19.16
CA GLN A 310 -7.59 -12.00 -19.12
C GLN A 310 -6.18 -12.45 -18.73
N ASP A 311 -5.13 -11.83 -19.29
CA ASP A 311 -3.75 -12.15 -18.93
C ASP A 311 -3.44 -11.78 -17.49
N ARG A 312 -3.90 -10.63 -17.02
CA ARG A 312 -3.72 -10.23 -15.62
C ARG A 312 -4.31 -11.25 -14.65
N ILE A 313 -5.55 -11.68 -14.91
CA ILE A 313 -6.24 -12.72 -14.10
C ILE A 313 -5.47 -14.05 -14.17
N ARG A 314 -5.06 -14.47 -15.37
CA ARG A 314 -4.30 -15.71 -15.58
C ARG A 314 -2.98 -15.71 -14.82
N ILE A 315 -2.19 -14.64 -14.95
CA ILE A 315 -0.88 -14.49 -14.29
C ILE A 315 -1.05 -14.46 -12.76
N GLN A 316 -2.00 -13.69 -12.24
CA GLN A 316 -2.27 -13.64 -10.80
C GLN A 316 -2.69 -15.00 -10.24
N SER A 317 -3.54 -15.73 -10.95
CA SER A 317 -4.00 -17.07 -10.55
C SER A 317 -2.83 -18.06 -10.51
N GLN A 318 -1.99 -18.07 -11.55
CA GLN A 318 -0.81 -18.91 -11.63
C GLN A 318 0.23 -18.59 -10.54
N TRP A 319 0.40 -17.31 -10.22
CA TRP A 319 1.36 -16.88 -9.21
C TRP A 319 0.89 -17.13 -7.77
N THR A 320 -0.42 -17.06 -7.53
CA THR A 320 -1.00 -17.33 -6.20
C THR A 320 -0.99 -18.83 -5.87
N SER A 321 -1.17 -19.70 -6.88
CA SER A 321 -1.12 -21.16 -6.73
C SER A 321 -0.10 -21.80 -7.67
N PRO A 322 1.22 -21.69 -7.38
CA PRO A 322 2.29 -22.20 -8.25
C PRO A 322 2.25 -23.73 -8.45
N GLN A 323 1.65 -24.46 -7.51
CA GLN A 323 1.54 -25.92 -7.52
C GLN A 323 0.73 -26.45 -8.73
N SER A 324 -0.12 -25.62 -9.34
CA SER A 324 -0.92 -25.97 -10.53
C SER A 324 -0.12 -26.04 -11.84
N LEU A 325 1.16 -25.63 -11.85
CA LEU A 325 2.00 -25.57 -13.04
C LEU A 325 2.88 -26.80 -13.26
N ALA A 326 2.90 -27.74 -12.33
CA ALA A 326 3.64 -29.00 -12.48
C ALA A 326 2.90 -29.89 -13.50
N LYS A 327 3.23 -29.75 -14.79
CA LYS A 327 3.00 -30.84 -15.74
C LYS A 327 3.83 -32.03 -15.27
N ALA A 328 3.23 -33.21 -15.22
CA ALA A 328 3.93 -34.45 -14.89
C ALA A 328 5.18 -34.57 -15.80
N GLY A 329 6.38 -34.56 -15.20
CA GLY A 329 7.67 -34.64 -15.89
C GLY A 329 8.47 -33.34 -16.04
N SER A 330 7.92 -32.15 -15.70
CA SER A 330 8.68 -30.89 -15.75
C SER A 330 9.32 -30.56 -14.40
N GLN A 331 10.60 -30.16 -14.37
CA GLN A 331 11.20 -29.64 -13.15
C GLN A 331 10.48 -28.35 -12.72
N ASN A 332 10.10 -28.26 -11.45
CA ASN A 332 9.55 -27.03 -10.90
C ASN A 332 10.64 -25.95 -10.80
N PRO A 333 10.34 -24.69 -11.15
CA PRO A 333 11.31 -23.62 -10.98
C PRO A 333 11.60 -23.41 -9.49
N ALA A 334 12.84 -23.06 -9.15
CA ALA A 334 13.21 -22.69 -7.78
C ALA A 334 12.54 -21.36 -7.36
N PHE A 335 12.28 -20.48 -8.32
CA PHE A 335 11.69 -19.15 -8.10
C PHE A 335 10.57 -18.83 -9.09
N HIS A 336 9.49 -18.24 -8.59
CA HIS A 336 8.42 -17.65 -9.37
C HIS A 336 8.31 -16.15 -9.08
N ILE A 337 8.74 -15.33 -10.03
CA ILE A 337 8.93 -13.89 -9.87
C ILE A 337 7.91 -13.14 -10.73
N ILE A 338 7.23 -12.17 -10.14
CA ILE A 338 6.47 -11.18 -10.91
C ILE A 338 7.32 -9.93 -11.03
N VAL A 339 7.63 -9.53 -12.27
CA VAL A 339 8.28 -8.25 -12.56
C VAL A 339 7.19 -7.27 -12.96
N ALA A 340 7.01 -6.20 -12.21
CA ALA A 340 5.84 -5.36 -12.38
C ALA A 340 6.08 -3.86 -12.17
N THR A 341 5.21 -3.06 -12.78
CA THR A 341 5.04 -1.67 -12.33
C THR A 341 4.13 -1.63 -11.09
N ASN A 342 3.88 -0.44 -10.57
CA ASN A 342 2.89 -0.19 -9.50
C ASN A 342 1.47 -0.73 -9.79
N ALA A 343 1.18 -1.14 -11.04
CA ALA A 343 -0.06 -1.82 -11.41
C ALA A 343 -0.23 -3.18 -10.69
N PHE A 344 0.86 -3.83 -10.30
CA PHE A 344 0.82 -5.06 -9.49
C PHE A 344 0.89 -4.71 -8.01
N GLY A 345 -0.25 -4.30 -7.44
CA GLY A 345 -0.27 -3.90 -6.05
C GLY A 345 -1.63 -4.01 -5.38
N MET A 346 -2.63 -3.34 -5.90
CA MET A 346 -3.95 -3.37 -5.28
C MET A 346 -4.61 -4.74 -5.50
N GLY A 347 -5.06 -5.39 -4.43
CA GLY A 347 -5.76 -6.69 -4.49
C GLY A 347 -4.90 -7.94 -4.29
N ILE A 348 -3.57 -7.84 -4.32
CA ILE A 348 -2.69 -9.01 -4.15
C ILE A 348 -2.70 -9.47 -2.69
N ASP A 349 -3.08 -10.72 -2.46
CA ASP A 349 -3.04 -11.39 -1.15
C ASP A 349 -2.40 -12.79 -1.20
N ASN A 350 -1.15 -12.84 -1.67
CA ASN A 350 -0.32 -14.04 -1.49
C ASN A 350 0.43 -13.93 -0.15
N PRO A 351 0.17 -14.82 0.84
CA PRO A 351 0.82 -14.72 2.12
C PRO A 351 2.30 -15.14 2.10
N HIS A 352 2.72 -15.83 1.05
CA HIS A 352 4.01 -16.52 0.97
C HIS A 352 5.08 -15.79 0.15
N VAL A 353 4.89 -14.51 -0.16
CA VAL A 353 5.91 -13.69 -0.85
C VAL A 353 7.17 -13.61 0.01
N ARG A 354 8.30 -14.08 -0.51
CA ARG A 354 9.56 -14.14 0.25
C ARG A 354 10.45 -12.94 0.03
N PHE A 355 10.30 -12.24 -1.08
CA PHE A 355 11.02 -11.01 -1.31
C PHE A 355 10.24 -10.03 -2.18
N VAL A 356 10.46 -8.75 -1.92
CA VAL A 356 10.10 -7.63 -2.78
C VAL A 356 11.40 -6.89 -3.12
N VAL A 357 11.63 -6.63 -4.40
CA VAL A 357 12.79 -5.91 -4.88
C VAL A 357 12.34 -4.68 -5.63
N HIS A 358 12.89 -3.53 -5.33
CA HIS A 358 12.74 -2.32 -6.13
C HIS A 358 13.96 -2.22 -7.04
N TRP A 359 13.75 -2.40 -8.34
CA TRP A 359 14.81 -2.37 -9.35
C TRP A 359 15.37 -0.95 -9.57
N ASN A 360 14.57 0.05 -9.23
CA ASN A 360 14.89 1.47 -9.22
C ASN A 360 14.42 2.06 -7.88
N PRO A 361 14.92 3.24 -7.46
CA PRO A 361 14.41 3.94 -6.29
C PRO A 361 12.87 4.10 -6.37
N PRO A 362 12.13 3.74 -5.31
CA PRO A 362 10.69 3.91 -5.24
C PRO A 362 10.26 5.37 -5.53
N ARG A 363 9.10 5.56 -6.15
CA ARG A 363 8.62 6.90 -6.55
C ARG A 363 8.17 7.76 -5.36
N SER A 364 7.83 7.14 -4.24
CA SER A 364 7.39 7.78 -3.01
C SER A 364 7.75 6.88 -1.83
N PHE A 365 7.97 7.46 -0.66
CA PHE A 365 8.28 6.71 0.55
C PHE A 365 7.07 5.91 1.05
N GLU A 366 5.87 6.47 0.91
CA GLU A 366 4.64 5.79 1.28
C GLU A 366 4.35 4.60 0.37
N GLY A 367 4.59 4.76 -0.94
CA GLY A 367 4.53 3.67 -1.90
C GLY A 367 5.51 2.55 -1.57
N PHE A 368 6.76 2.90 -1.23
CA PHE A 368 7.78 1.94 -0.80
C PHE A 368 7.34 1.07 0.38
N VAL A 369 6.79 1.65 1.44
CA VAL A 369 6.32 0.89 2.61
C VAL A 369 5.11 0.01 2.27
N GLN A 370 4.20 0.50 1.43
CA GLN A 370 3.05 -0.28 0.95
C GLN A 370 3.50 -1.49 0.11
N GLU A 371 4.46 -1.28 -0.80
CA GLU A 371 5.00 -2.26 -1.75
C GLU A 371 5.86 -3.31 -1.04
N SER A 372 6.82 -2.89 -0.22
CA SER A 372 7.67 -3.79 0.58
C SER A 372 6.86 -4.62 1.57
N GLY A 373 5.81 -4.04 2.17
CA GLY A 373 4.89 -4.73 3.08
C GLY A 373 4.11 -5.89 2.47
N ARG A 374 4.18 -6.11 1.16
CA ARG A 374 3.63 -7.29 0.47
C ARG A 374 4.41 -8.57 0.79
N ALA A 375 5.67 -8.44 1.18
CA ALA A 375 6.50 -9.56 1.58
C ALA A 375 6.06 -10.12 2.94
N GLY A 376 6.18 -11.44 3.14
CA GLY A 376 6.13 -12.05 4.46
C GLY A 376 4.79 -11.96 5.19
N ARG A 377 3.64 -11.92 4.52
CA ARG A 377 2.34 -11.74 5.23
C ARG A 377 1.95 -12.91 6.13
N ASP A 378 2.54 -14.08 5.91
CA ASP A 378 2.49 -15.23 6.82
C ASP A 378 3.31 -15.04 8.12
N GLY A 379 3.93 -13.86 8.31
CA GLY A 379 4.74 -13.52 9.47
C GLY A 379 6.15 -14.12 9.42
N ARG A 380 6.48 -14.91 8.39
CA ARG A 380 7.81 -15.50 8.23
C ARG A 380 8.80 -14.51 7.65
N ALA A 381 10.08 -14.81 7.80
CA ALA A 381 11.17 -14.02 7.26
C ALA A 381 11.00 -13.75 5.76
N ALA A 382 11.14 -12.48 5.39
CA ALA A 382 11.10 -11.99 4.02
C ALA A 382 12.17 -10.90 3.83
N ALA A 383 12.46 -10.53 2.59
CA ALA A 383 13.40 -9.46 2.27
C ALA A 383 12.73 -8.34 1.46
N SER A 384 13.15 -7.10 1.70
CA SER A 384 12.85 -5.93 0.89
C SER A 384 14.17 -5.28 0.46
N ILE A 385 14.49 -5.38 -0.82
CA ILE A 385 15.77 -4.88 -1.37
C ILE A 385 15.48 -3.70 -2.28
N VAL A 386 16.21 -2.60 -2.12
CA VAL A 386 16.17 -1.47 -3.06
C VAL A 386 17.51 -1.36 -3.77
N TYR A 387 17.50 -1.47 -5.09
CA TYR A 387 18.64 -1.06 -5.89
C TYR A 387 18.61 0.46 -6.07
N TYR A 388 19.72 1.09 -5.70
CA TYR A 388 19.83 2.53 -5.61
C TYR A 388 21.12 3.01 -6.29
N GLY A 389 20.98 3.98 -7.20
CA GLY A 389 22.09 4.66 -7.85
C GLY A 389 21.79 6.14 -8.03
N THR A 390 22.83 6.97 -8.07
CA THR A 390 22.74 8.43 -8.22
C THR A 390 22.13 8.84 -9.55
N LEU A 391 22.49 8.15 -10.64
CA LEU A 391 21.94 8.42 -11.97
C LEU A 391 20.41 8.29 -12.01
N GLU A 392 19.86 7.20 -11.48
CA GLU A 392 18.41 7.01 -11.45
C GLU A 392 17.73 7.94 -10.45
N ARG A 393 18.40 8.26 -9.33
CA ARG A 393 17.94 9.31 -8.40
C ARG A 393 17.73 10.63 -9.14
N ASP A 394 18.74 11.08 -9.87
CA ASP A 394 18.74 12.38 -10.53
C ASP A 394 17.77 12.40 -11.72
N ARG A 395 17.67 11.30 -12.48
CA ARG A 395 16.62 11.11 -13.49
C ARG A 395 15.22 11.31 -12.91
N ILE A 396 14.92 10.73 -11.74
CA ILE A 396 13.61 10.88 -11.09
C ILE A 396 13.39 12.30 -10.57
N LEU A 397 14.39 12.92 -9.93
CA LEU A 397 14.30 14.30 -9.45
C LEU A 397 14.02 15.29 -10.60
N ASN A 398 14.76 15.17 -11.71
CA ASN A 398 14.59 16.03 -12.88
C ASN A 398 13.17 15.92 -13.47
N LEU A 399 12.58 14.72 -13.49
CA LEU A 399 11.19 14.54 -13.90
C LEU A 399 10.21 15.27 -12.97
N ILE A 400 10.40 15.17 -11.65
CA ILE A 400 9.54 15.85 -10.67
C ILE A 400 9.68 17.37 -10.78
N TYR A 401 10.89 17.90 -10.95
CA TYR A 401 11.11 19.34 -11.13
C TYR A 401 10.43 19.87 -12.38
N ARG A 402 10.53 19.15 -13.50
CA ARG A 402 9.82 19.51 -14.74
C ARG A 402 8.30 19.50 -14.58
N ASP A 403 7.75 18.55 -13.81
CA ASP A 403 6.32 18.52 -13.47
C ASP A 403 5.90 19.74 -12.63
N ILE A 404 6.74 20.17 -11.68
CA ILE A 404 6.53 21.38 -10.86
C ILE A 404 6.57 22.63 -11.74
N GLU A 405 7.58 22.80 -12.58
CA GLU A 405 7.69 23.94 -13.51
C GLU A 405 6.48 24.02 -14.44
N SER A 406 6.05 22.87 -14.96
CA SER A 406 4.85 22.75 -15.79
C SER A 406 3.57 23.10 -15.02
N ALA A 407 3.50 22.81 -13.72
CA ALA A 407 2.38 23.21 -12.86
C ALA A 407 2.39 24.72 -12.60
N ILE A 408 3.55 25.31 -12.29
CA ILE A 408 3.72 26.77 -12.10
C ILE A 408 3.34 27.54 -13.37
N SER A 409 3.83 27.10 -14.53
CA SER A 409 3.51 27.74 -15.82
C SER A 409 1.99 27.74 -16.08
N ARG A 410 1.31 26.62 -15.77
CA ARG A 410 -0.16 26.54 -15.87
C ARG A 410 -0.88 27.45 -14.89
N LEU A 411 -0.37 27.58 -13.66
CA LEU A 411 -0.92 28.48 -12.66
C LEU A 411 -0.80 29.95 -13.09
N ASN A 412 0.39 30.36 -13.55
CA ASN A 412 0.63 31.73 -14.03
C ASN A 412 -0.28 32.11 -15.20
N LYS A 413 -0.51 31.18 -16.15
CA LYS A 413 -1.47 31.38 -17.24
C LYS A 413 -2.91 31.57 -16.75
N LYS A 414 -3.34 30.84 -15.72
CA LYS A 414 -4.69 30.99 -15.13
C LYS A 414 -4.86 32.35 -14.43
N VAL A 415 -3.82 32.78 -13.72
CA VAL A 415 -3.80 34.09 -13.03
C VAL A 415 -3.84 35.22 -14.06
N ALA A 416 -3.02 35.14 -15.12
CA ALA A 416 -3.01 36.12 -16.20
C ALA A 416 -4.35 36.22 -16.93
N ASN A 417 -5.09 35.10 -17.07
CA ASN A 417 -6.41 35.05 -17.70
C ASN A 417 -7.56 35.48 -16.77
N GLY A 418 -7.26 36.15 -15.64
CA GLY A 418 -8.26 36.77 -14.78
C GLY A 418 -9.21 35.80 -14.08
N ASN A 419 -8.81 34.54 -13.88
CA ASN A 419 -9.65 33.52 -13.23
C ASN A 419 -9.28 33.44 -11.73
N PRO A 420 -9.89 34.26 -10.83
CA PRO A 420 -9.37 34.56 -9.50
C PRO A 420 -10.01 33.64 -8.45
N LYS A 421 -10.36 32.39 -8.82
CA LYS A 421 -10.87 31.45 -7.81
C LYS A 421 -9.70 30.94 -6.97
N TYR A 422 -9.58 31.57 -5.81
CA TYR A 422 -8.72 31.25 -4.68
C TYR A 422 -8.93 29.79 -4.25
N HIS A 423 -8.20 28.89 -4.87
CA HIS A 423 -7.89 27.58 -4.30
C HIS A 423 -6.38 27.45 -4.37
N PRO A 424 -5.67 27.13 -3.28
CA PRO A 424 -4.26 26.77 -3.39
C PRO A 424 -4.17 25.69 -4.47
N ASP A 425 -3.34 25.90 -5.50
CA ASP A 425 -3.35 25.02 -6.67
C ASP A 425 -3.03 23.60 -6.23
N THR A 426 -4.08 22.80 -6.08
CA THR A 426 -3.99 21.44 -5.56
C THR A 426 -3.06 20.57 -6.40
N ASN A 427 -2.90 20.90 -7.69
CA ASN A 427 -1.95 20.23 -8.55
C ASN A 427 -0.51 20.61 -8.16
N LEU A 428 -0.21 21.90 -8.01
CA LEU A 428 1.12 22.34 -7.57
C LEU A 428 1.49 21.79 -6.19
N GLN A 429 0.55 21.84 -5.24
CA GLN A 429 0.73 21.24 -3.91
C GLN A 429 1.00 19.74 -4.00
N ASN A 430 0.29 19.02 -4.87
CA ASN A 430 0.54 17.60 -5.10
C ASN A 430 1.95 17.35 -5.66
N GLN A 431 2.42 18.16 -6.61
CA GLN A 431 3.79 18.03 -7.13
C GLN A 431 4.84 18.25 -6.03
N TYR A 432 4.66 19.24 -5.15
CA TYR A 432 5.53 19.43 -3.99
C TYR A 432 5.46 18.27 -3.00
N ALA A 433 4.27 17.70 -2.76
CA ALA A 433 4.13 16.52 -1.92
C ALA A 433 4.90 15.31 -2.50
N ARG A 434 4.85 15.11 -3.82
CA ARG A 434 5.64 14.08 -4.53
C ARG A 434 7.14 14.30 -4.35
N LEU A 435 7.62 15.54 -4.50
CA LEU A 435 9.04 15.88 -4.27
C LEU A 435 9.47 15.54 -2.84
N ARG A 436 8.72 16.01 -1.84
CA ARG A 436 9.02 15.74 -0.42
C ARG A 436 9.02 14.26 -0.10
N SER A 437 8.06 13.50 -0.64
CA SER A 437 8.02 12.05 -0.46
C SER A 437 9.21 11.36 -1.11
N TYR A 438 9.61 11.79 -2.31
CA TYR A 438 10.79 11.24 -2.99
C TYR A 438 12.10 11.60 -2.26
N GLN A 439 12.22 12.81 -1.72
CA GLN A 439 13.37 13.20 -0.88
C GLN A 439 13.51 12.29 0.35
N LYS A 440 12.40 11.83 0.94
CA LYS A 440 12.44 10.82 2.01
C LYS A 440 12.96 9.47 1.51
N VAL A 441 12.67 9.06 0.28
CA VAL A 441 13.28 7.87 -0.34
C VAL A 441 14.78 8.03 -0.47
N VAL A 442 15.23 9.19 -0.98
CA VAL A 442 16.67 9.52 -1.09
C VAL A 442 17.32 9.45 0.28
N TRP A 443 16.79 10.18 1.26
CA TRP A 443 17.29 10.15 2.64
C TRP A 443 17.33 8.74 3.23
N TYR A 444 16.28 7.94 3.00
CA TYR A 444 16.20 6.55 3.43
C TYR A 444 17.29 5.68 2.81
N CYS A 445 17.55 5.81 1.50
CA CYS A 445 18.55 5.00 0.81
C CYS A 445 19.97 5.46 1.13
N GLU A 446 20.17 6.76 1.31
CA GLU A 446 21.49 7.38 1.49
C GLU A 446 21.98 7.39 2.93
N SER A 447 21.10 7.22 3.91
CA SER A 447 21.50 7.12 5.32
C SER A 447 22.28 5.84 5.56
N THR A 448 23.39 5.97 6.29
CA THR A 448 24.24 4.84 6.71
C THR A 448 24.43 4.79 8.23
N SER A 449 23.75 5.68 8.95
CA SER A 449 23.91 5.90 10.39
C SER A 449 22.68 5.54 11.22
N ARG A 450 21.59 5.08 10.59
CA ARG A 450 20.32 4.78 11.26
C ARG A 450 19.73 3.44 10.84
N CYS A 451 18.98 2.84 11.76
CA CYS A 451 18.20 1.64 11.52
C CYS A 451 17.07 1.89 10.52
N ARG A 452 16.91 1.01 9.52
CA ARG A 452 15.87 1.14 8.50
C ARG A 452 14.45 1.09 9.07
N HIS A 453 14.18 0.20 10.03
CA HIS A 453 12.88 0.11 10.70
C HIS A 453 12.55 1.37 11.50
N GLU A 454 13.55 1.94 12.17
CA GLU A 454 13.38 3.18 12.94
C GLU A 454 13.04 4.36 12.02
N MET A 455 13.75 4.48 10.89
CA MET A 455 13.44 5.50 9.89
C MET A 455 12.01 5.37 9.35
N ILE A 456 11.52 4.15 9.10
CA ILE A 456 10.12 3.92 8.71
C ILE A 456 9.16 4.38 9.82
N LYS A 457 9.41 4.01 11.07
CA LYS A 457 8.58 4.39 12.22
C LYS A 457 8.47 5.90 12.39
N ASP A 458 9.61 6.60 12.31
CA ASP A 458 9.68 8.05 12.46
C ASP A 458 8.87 8.76 11.37
N LEU A 459 9.07 8.35 10.11
CA LEU A 459 8.42 8.99 8.97
C LEU A 459 6.89 8.84 8.97
N PHE A 460 6.36 7.80 9.61
CA PHE A 460 4.92 7.58 9.79
C PHE A 460 4.38 8.07 11.14
N GLY A 461 5.24 8.58 12.02
CA GLY A 461 4.87 9.03 13.35
C GLY A 461 4.27 7.91 14.19
N ASP A 462 4.87 6.71 14.18
CA ASP A 462 4.38 5.56 14.92
C ASP A 462 4.26 5.85 16.42
N LEU A 463 5.17 6.65 17.01
CA LEU A 463 5.07 7.05 18.42
C LEU A 463 3.81 7.88 18.71
N GLU A 464 3.43 8.78 17.82
CA GLU A 464 2.19 9.55 17.94
C GLU A 464 0.98 8.63 17.79
N LEU A 465 1.02 7.69 16.83
CA LEU A 465 -0.03 6.69 16.65
C LEU A 465 -0.24 5.83 17.88
N GLU A 466 0.84 5.38 18.51
CA GLU A 466 0.79 4.57 19.73
C GLU A 466 0.18 5.34 20.90
N ARG A 467 0.36 6.66 20.95
CA ARG A 467 -0.30 7.54 21.95
C ARG A 467 -1.77 7.80 21.63
N MET A 468 -2.14 7.84 20.35
CA MET A 468 -3.51 8.09 19.90
C MET A 468 -4.39 6.83 19.91
N GLY A 469 -3.78 5.65 19.69
CA GLY A 469 -4.48 4.38 19.52
C GLY A 469 -4.51 3.54 20.78
N SER A 470 -5.51 2.67 20.86
CA SER A 470 -5.52 1.59 21.86
C SER A 470 -4.62 0.47 21.36
N GLN A 471 -3.32 0.48 21.67
CA GLN A 471 -2.59 -0.78 21.68
C GLN A 471 -3.30 -1.67 22.72
N ALA A 472 -3.72 -2.88 22.31
CA ALA A 472 -4.08 -3.91 23.28
C ALA A 472 -2.89 -4.05 24.27
N PRO A 473 -3.14 -4.24 25.58
CA PRO A 473 -2.09 -4.24 26.59
C PRO A 473 -1.08 -5.33 26.23
N SER A 474 0.15 -4.93 25.90
CA SER A 474 1.27 -5.83 26.01
C SER A 474 1.45 -6.10 27.50
N SER A 475 1.02 -7.29 27.93
CA SER A 475 1.46 -7.90 29.18
C SER A 475 2.96 -8.19 29.09
N ALA A 476 3.78 -7.13 29.13
CA ALA A 476 5.23 -7.12 29.32
C ALA A 476 5.73 -5.66 29.25
N MET A 477 5.16 -4.76 30.07
CA MET A 477 5.80 -3.48 30.34
C MET A 477 6.93 -3.75 31.36
N ASN A 478 8.07 -4.26 30.89
CA ASN A 478 9.29 -4.23 31.69
C ASN A 478 9.76 -2.78 31.76
N THR A 479 9.68 -2.24 32.97
CA THR A 479 10.19 -0.95 33.43
C THR A 479 11.71 -0.90 33.35
N THR A 480 12.25 -0.79 32.14
CA THR A 480 13.62 -0.32 31.89
C THR A 480 13.59 0.55 30.65
N GLY A 481 13.96 1.83 30.80
CA GLY A 481 13.90 2.88 29.78
C GLY A 481 14.86 2.71 28.60
N SER A 482 14.74 1.61 27.87
CA SER A 482 15.33 1.41 26.55
C SER A 482 14.35 0.58 25.73
N SER A 483 13.59 1.23 24.86
CA SER A 483 12.83 0.55 23.81
C SER A 483 13.84 -0.18 22.93
N ALA A 484 14.06 -1.49 23.19
CA ALA A 484 14.90 -2.33 22.35
C ALA A 484 14.52 -2.10 20.88
N SER A 485 15.49 -1.75 20.04
CA SER A 485 15.25 -1.46 18.63
C SER A 485 14.50 -2.66 18.02
N PRO A 486 13.28 -2.46 17.49
CA PRO A 486 12.39 -3.54 17.05
C PRO A 486 12.89 -4.27 15.79
N CYS A 487 14.10 -3.94 15.34
CA CYS A 487 14.73 -4.44 14.14
C CYS A 487 15.25 -5.86 14.30
N ASP A 488 15.82 -6.24 15.45
CA ASP A 488 16.43 -7.57 15.66
C ASP A 488 17.31 -8.02 14.47
N PHE A 489 18.25 -7.15 14.05
CA PHE A 489 19.13 -7.37 12.90
C PHE A 489 18.43 -7.57 11.54
N ALA A 490 17.12 -7.26 11.45
CA ALA A 490 16.35 -7.29 10.21
C ALA A 490 16.60 -6.08 9.29
N CYS A 491 17.72 -5.38 9.38
CA CYS A 491 18.12 -4.47 8.31
C CYS A 491 19.63 -4.49 8.10
N ASP A 492 20.04 -4.04 6.92
CA ASP A 492 21.44 -3.90 6.54
C ASP A 492 22.27 -3.13 7.58
N PHE A 493 21.77 -1.98 8.07
CA PHE A 493 22.44 -1.18 9.09
C PHE A 493 22.65 -1.96 10.38
N CYS A 494 21.60 -2.55 10.95
CA CYS A 494 21.71 -3.28 12.22
C CYS A 494 22.56 -4.54 12.08
N LYS A 495 22.52 -5.19 10.90
CA LYS A 495 23.26 -6.42 10.61
C LYS A 495 24.75 -6.20 10.38
N GLU A 496 25.13 -5.16 9.65
CA GLU A 496 26.52 -4.94 9.19
C GLU A 496 27.24 -3.81 9.95
N GLY A 497 26.48 -2.90 10.56
CA GLY A 497 26.98 -1.70 11.22
C GLY A 497 27.24 -0.52 10.28
N PRO A 498 27.35 0.71 10.85
CA PRO A 498 27.46 1.96 10.09
C PRO A 498 28.69 2.02 9.17
N LYS A 499 29.84 1.51 9.64
CA LYS A 499 31.11 1.58 8.89
C LYS A 499 31.04 0.78 7.60
N SER A 500 30.59 -0.47 7.69
CA SER A 500 30.44 -1.37 6.53
C SER A 500 29.45 -0.81 5.51
N LEU A 501 28.32 -0.28 6.00
CA LEU A 501 27.30 0.32 5.15
C LEU A 501 27.80 1.61 4.47
N ALA A 502 28.54 2.46 5.19
CA ALA A 502 29.19 3.64 4.63
C ALA A 502 30.20 3.27 3.54
N LEU A 503 31.00 2.20 3.73
CA LEU A 503 31.90 1.69 2.70
C LEU A 503 31.15 1.16 1.47
N ARG A 504 30.01 0.47 1.65
CA ARG A 504 29.16 0.05 0.52
C ARG A 504 28.61 1.25 -0.26
N LYS A 505 28.18 2.31 0.42
CA LYS A 505 27.74 3.56 -0.22
C LYS A 505 28.89 4.27 -0.92
N ALA A 506 30.08 4.33 -0.31
CA ALA A 506 31.24 4.99 -0.87
C ALA A 506 31.69 4.36 -2.19
N LYS A 507 31.52 3.03 -2.38
CA LYS A 507 31.81 2.37 -3.66
C LYS A 507 30.96 2.88 -4.84
N MET A 508 29.75 3.38 -4.56
CA MET A 508 28.93 4.08 -5.58
C MET A 508 29.49 5.47 -5.92
N MET A 509 30.21 6.12 -4.99
CA MET A 509 30.77 7.48 -5.14
C MET A 509 32.20 7.51 -5.68
N LEU A 510 32.99 6.46 -5.39
CA LEU A 510 34.40 6.36 -5.81
C LEU A 510 34.56 6.20 -7.33
N GLU A 511 33.47 5.90 -8.05
CA GLU A 511 33.43 5.96 -9.52
C GLU A 511 33.01 7.35 -10.06
N ASP A 512 32.36 8.20 -9.24
CA ASP A 512 31.99 9.59 -9.56
C ASP A 512 33.18 10.57 -9.36
N GLU A 513 34.01 10.38 -8.33
CA GLU A 513 35.13 11.31 -8.01
C GLU A 513 36.35 11.20 -8.95
N LEU A 514 36.45 10.14 -9.74
CA LEU A 514 37.52 10.01 -10.74
C LEU A 514 37.30 10.91 -11.97
N TRP A 515 36.14 11.57 -12.10
CA TRP A 515 35.80 12.36 -13.29
C TRP A 515 35.09 13.70 -13.02
N SER A 516 34.88 14.11 -11.77
CA SER A 516 34.24 15.40 -11.48
C SER A 516 35.25 16.56 -11.33
N ASP A 517 35.80 17.03 -12.44
CA ASP A 517 36.14 18.47 -12.56
C ASP A 517 34.91 19.18 -13.15
N GLY A 518 33.92 19.50 -12.32
CA GLY A 518 32.72 20.24 -12.75
C GLY A 518 31.39 19.94 -12.03
N GLY A 519 31.34 19.04 -11.04
CA GLY A 519 30.07 18.59 -10.45
C GLY A 519 29.63 19.21 -9.11
N LYS A 520 30.42 20.12 -8.51
CA LYS A 520 30.20 20.55 -7.11
C LYS A 520 29.19 21.69 -6.87
N ASP A 521 28.46 22.16 -7.88
CA ASP A 521 27.70 23.42 -7.74
C ASP A 521 26.16 23.31 -7.93
N TYR A 522 25.63 22.10 -8.15
CA TYR A 522 24.19 21.97 -8.47
C TYR A 522 23.28 22.05 -7.23
N MET A 523 23.66 21.44 -6.11
CA MET A 523 22.87 21.44 -4.87
C MET A 523 22.83 22.82 -4.19
N LEU A 524 23.98 23.51 -4.13
CA LEU A 524 24.10 24.88 -3.62
C LEU A 524 23.33 25.89 -4.49
N GLY A 525 23.39 25.73 -5.81
CA GLY A 525 22.60 26.53 -6.75
C GLY A 525 21.08 26.34 -6.62
N MET A 526 20.62 25.16 -6.17
CA MET A 526 19.19 24.86 -5.99
C MET A 526 18.65 25.30 -4.62
N GLU A 527 19.44 25.21 -3.55
CA GLU A 527 19.10 25.82 -2.25
C GLU A 527 18.93 27.33 -2.37
N ALA A 528 19.78 27.99 -3.17
CA ALA A 528 19.68 29.42 -3.46
C ALA A 528 18.44 29.79 -4.31
N ARG A 529 17.95 28.91 -5.19
CA ARG A 529 16.78 29.19 -6.05
C ARG A 529 15.43 28.89 -5.41
N TYR A 530 15.37 27.95 -4.46
CA TYR A 530 14.10 27.50 -3.86
C TYR A 530 14.16 27.38 -2.32
N PRO A 531 14.50 28.45 -1.58
CA PRO A 531 14.72 28.39 -0.14
C PRO A 531 13.50 27.89 0.66
N HIS A 532 12.27 28.15 0.16
CA HIS A 532 11.03 27.69 0.80
C HIS A 532 10.75 26.18 0.68
N ALA A 533 11.52 25.45 -0.13
CA ALA A 533 11.43 23.99 -0.23
C ALA A 533 12.22 23.27 0.88
N PHE A 534 13.13 23.98 1.56
CA PHE A 534 14.07 23.45 2.55
C PHE A 534 13.75 23.86 4.00
N ILE A 535 12.74 24.72 4.19
CA ILE A 535 12.23 25.05 5.51
C ILE A 535 11.11 24.05 5.83
N ASP A 536 11.34 23.22 6.85
CA ASP A 536 10.28 22.45 7.51
C ASP A 536 9.37 23.47 8.21
N PRO A 537 8.11 23.67 7.79
CA PRO A 537 7.18 24.43 8.60
C PRO A 537 6.58 23.42 9.58
N ASP A 538 7.10 23.43 10.80
CA ASP A 538 6.60 22.75 12.02
C ASP A 538 5.35 21.86 11.89
#